data_AF-T1B8N6-F1
#
_entry.id   AF-T1B8N6-F1
#
_cell.length_a   1.000
_cell.length_b   1.000
_cell.length_c   1.000
_cell.angle_alpha   90.00
_cell.angle_beta   90.00
_cell.angle_gamma   90.00
#
_symmetry.space_group_name_H-M   'P 1'
#
loop_
_entity.id
_entity.type
_entity.pdbx_description
1 polymer ?
#
loop_
_entity_poly.entity_id
_entity_poly.type
_entity_poly.pdbx_seq_one_letter_code
_entity_poly.pdbx_strand_id
1 'polypeptide(L)'
;MRRKLSMFDRSLIGPAIADSVRKLDPRVQWRNPVMFVVYIGSILTTVLWVQALLGYGEAPAWFIFAVAIWLWFTVLFANFAEALAEGRSKAQAASLKGLKQTVEAKR
;
A
#
# COMPACT_ATOMS: atom_id res chain seq x y z
N MET A 1 -21.25 22.80 13.61
CA MET A 1 -21.42 21.36 13.32
C MET A 1 -20.05 20.67 13.30
N ARG A 2 -19.73 19.82 14.28
CA ARG A 2 -18.51 19.00 14.27
C ARG A 2 -18.62 17.97 13.13
N ARG A 3 -17.87 18.16 12.03
CA ARG A 3 -17.67 17.10 11.03
C ARG A 3 -16.95 15.95 11.74
N LYS A 4 -17.67 14.86 12.02
CA LYS A 4 -17.03 13.58 12.36
C LYS A 4 -16.20 13.20 11.14
N LEU A 5 -14.88 13.34 11.22
CA LEU A 5 -13.95 12.76 10.26
C LEU A 5 -14.14 11.25 10.34
N SER A 6 -15.04 10.74 9.49
CA SER A 6 -15.30 9.32 9.36
C SER A 6 -14.00 8.66 8.91
N MET A 7 -13.65 7.51 9.47
CA MET A 7 -12.48 6.74 9.01
C MET A 7 -12.55 6.38 7.52
N PHE A 8 -13.73 6.52 6.92
CA PHE A 8 -14.02 6.37 5.50
C PHE A 8 -14.18 7.72 4.78
N ASP A 9 -13.44 8.75 5.18
CA ASP A 9 -13.45 10.00 4.43
C ASP A 9 -12.87 9.71 3.03
N ARG A 10 -13.71 9.84 2.00
CA ARG A 10 -13.38 9.52 0.60
C ARG A 10 -12.14 10.30 0.11
N SER A 11 -11.90 11.45 0.74
CA SER A 11 -10.72 12.30 0.55
C SER A 11 -9.39 11.63 0.96
N LEU A 12 -9.39 10.64 1.85
CA LEU A 12 -8.20 9.91 2.30
C LEU A 12 -8.01 8.58 1.56
N ILE A 13 -9.10 7.91 1.17
CA ILE A 13 -9.04 6.59 0.54
C ILE A 13 -8.42 6.66 -0.87
N GLY A 14 -8.85 7.62 -1.70
CA GLY A 14 -8.35 7.77 -3.07
C GLY A 14 -6.83 7.95 -3.15
N PRO A 15 -6.25 8.91 -2.39
CA PRO A 15 -4.80 9.07 -2.30
C PRO A 15 -4.09 7.83 -1.75
N ALA A 16 -4.66 7.16 -0.74
CA ALA A 16 -4.05 5.96 -0.15
C ALA A 16 -3.98 4.78 -1.13
N ILE A 17 -4.96 4.61 -2.03
CA ILE A 17 -4.92 3.61 -3.10
C ILE A 17 -3.83 3.96 -4.12
N ALA A 18 -3.73 5.23 -4.53
CA ALA A 18 -2.69 5.64 -5.47
C ALA A 18 -1.28 5.45 -4.86
N ASP A 19 -1.12 5.79 -3.58
CA ASP A 19 0.14 5.64 -2.88
C ASP A 19 0.49 4.17 -2.61
N SER A 20 -0.49 3.28 -2.39
CA SER A 20 -0.22 1.85 -2.21
C SER A 20 0.38 1.20 -3.45
N VAL A 21 -0.08 1.62 -4.64
CA VAL A 21 0.50 1.20 -5.93
C VAL A 21 1.88 1.82 -6.14
N ARG A 22 2.08 3.11 -5.79
CA ARG A 22 3.41 3.74 -5.87
C ARG A 22 4.43 3.10 -4.95
N LYS A 23 4.01 2.63 -3.77
CA LYS A 23 4.87 1.90 -2.81
C LYS A 23 5.31 0.51 -3.30
N LEU A 24 4.82 0.04 -4.46
CA LEU A 24 5.38 -1.14 -5.12
C LEU A 24 6.76 -0.90 -5.75
N ASP A 25 7.25 0.34 -5.79
CA ASP A 25 8.62 0.63 -6.24
C ASP A 25 9.63 -0.13 -5.33
N PRO A 26 10.53 -0.96 -5.89
CA PRO A 26 11.49 -1.75 -5.12
C PRO A 26 12.38 -0.89 -4.21
N ARG A 27 12.61 0.39 -4.55
CA ARG A 27 13.38 1.33 -3.71
C ARG A 27 12.68 1.67 -2.40
N VAL A 28 11.35 1.66 -2.40
CA VAL A 28 10.53 1.91 -1.20
C VAL A 28 10.44 0.64 -0.37
N GLN A 29 10.22 -0.50 -1.02
CA GLN A 29 10.11 -1.81 -0.37
C GLN A 29 11.36 -2.17 0.44
N TRP A 30 12.55 -1.79 -0.02
CA TRP A 30 13.80 -2.15 0.65
C TRP A 30 13.96 -1.58 2.08
N ARG A 31 13.19 -0.54 2.43
CA ARG A 31 13.15 0.01 3.80
C ARG A 31 12.31 -0.84 4.75
N ASN A 32 11.45 -1.70 4.22
CA ASN A 32 10.60 -2.62 4.96
C ASN A 32 10.98 -4.07 4.59
N PRO A 33 11.92 -4.69 5.33
CA PRO A 33 12.50 -5.98 4.94
C PRO A 33 11.47 -7.10 4.85
N VAL A 34 10.42 -7.06 5.69
CA VAL A 34 9.34 -8.06 5.66
C VAL A 34 8.54 -7.93 4.36
N MET A 35 8.11 -6.71 4.02
CA MET A 35 7.34 -6.47 2.80
C MET A 35 8.16 -6.73 1.53
N PHE A 36 9.46 -6.44 1.56
CA PHE A 36 10.38 -6.72 0.46
C PHE A 36 10.50 -8.22 0.15
N VAL A 37 10.61 -9.07 1.19
CA VAL A 37 10.66 -10.53 0.99
C VAL A 37 9.38 -11.04 0.36
N VAL A 38 8.22 -10.58 0.82
CA VAL A 38 6.92 -10.95 0.23
C VAL A 38 6.85 -10.48 -1.22
N TYR A 39 7.30 -9.26 -1.53
CA TYR A 39 7.35 -8.72 -2.89
C TYR A 39 8.21 -9.58 -3.84
N ILE A 40 9.42 -9.97 -3.40
CA ILE A 40 10.26 -10.90 -4.19
C ILE A 40 9.56 -12.24 -4.35
N GLY A 41 8.96 -12.78 -3.28
CA GLY A 41 8.16 -14.00 -3.33
C GLY A 41 7.06 -13.92 -4.39
N SER A 42 6.28 -12.83 -4.42
CA SER A 42 5.24 -12.59 -5.42
C SER A 42 5.80 -12.59 -6.85
N ILE A 43 6.96 -11.95 -7.07
CA ILE A 43 7.64 -11.95 -8.38
C ILE A 43 8.04 -13.37 -8.78
N LEU A 44 8.72 -14.10 -7.89
CA LEU A 44 9.16 -15.46 -8.15
C LEU A 44 7.98 -16.39 -8.44
N THR A 45 6.90 -16.32 -7.65
CA THR A 45 5.68 -17.11 -7.90
C THR A 45 5.02 -16.74 -9.22
N THR A 46 5.06 -15.47 -9.63
CA THR A 46 4.57 -15.04 -10.95
C THR A 46 5.42 -15.63 -12.08
N VAL A 47 6.74 -15.69 -11.92
CA VAL A 47 7.64 -16.36 -12.88
C VAL A 47 7.35 -17.86 -12.97
N LEU A 48 7.14 -18.53 -11.83
CA LEU A 48 6.75 -19.94 -11.79
C LEU A 48 5.39 -20.18 -12.46
N TRP A 49 4.45 -19.25 -12.33
CA TRP A 49 3.18 -19.33 -13.04
C TRP A 49 3.37 -19.26 -14.56
N VAL A 50 4.19 -18.33 -15.04
CA VAL A 50 4.53 -18.23 -16.47
C VAL A 50 5.23 -19.50 -16.95
N GLN A 51 6.17 -20.05 -16.17
CA GLN A 51 6.82 -21.32 -16.47
C GLN A 51 5.82 -22.48 -16.56
N ALA A 52 4.82 -22.51 -15.67
CA ALA A 52 3.77 -23.53 -15.69
C ALA A 52 2.86 -23.40 -16.92
N LEU A 53 2.58 -22.18 -17.40
CA LEU A 53 1.87 -21.96 -18.66
C LEU A 53 2.66 -22.47 -19.88
N LEU A 54 3.99 -22.46 -19.81
CA LEU A 54 4.88 -22.99 -20.85
C LEU A 54 5.05 -24.52 -20.77
N GLY A 55 4.38 -25.20 -19.82
CA GLY A 55 4.42 -26.66 -19.68
C GLY A 55 5.56 -27.20 -18.81
N TYR A 56 6.34 -26.34 -18.17
CA TYR A 56 7.46 -26.74 -17.30
C TYR A 56 7.12 -26.66 -15.79
N GLY A 57 5.83 -26.61 -15.44
CA GLY A 57 5.37 -26.42 -14.07
C GLY A 57 5.19 -27.74 -13.30
N GLU A 58 5.64 -27.76 -12.05
CA GLU A 58 5.44 -28.90 -11.13
C GLU A 58 4.00 -29.01 -10.61
N ALA A 59 3.25 -27.91 -10.64
CA ALA A 59 1.87 -27.83 -10.17
C ALA A 59 0.95 -27.21 -11.24
N PRO A 60 -0.38 -27.41 -11.15
CA PRO A 60 -1.32 -26.82 -12.08
C PRO A 60 -1.19 -25.29 -12.15
N ALA A 61 -1.13 -24.73 -13.36
CA ALA A 61 -0.93 -23.29 -13.55
C ALA A 61 -1.98 -22.43 -12.84
N TRP A 62 -3.24 -22.88 -12.76
CA TRP A 62 -4.30 -22.16 -12.04
C TRP A 62 -4.03 -22.02 -10.54
N PHE A 63 -3.38 -23.02 -9.93
CA PHE A 63 -3.06 -23.01 -8.51
C PHE A 63 -1.94 -22.01 -8.23
N ILE A 64 -0.86 -22.05 -9.03
CA ILE A 64 0.26 -21.11 -8.90
C ILE A 64 -0.22 -19.68 -9.15
N PHE A 65 -1.13 -19.48 -10.10
CA PHE A 65 -1.79 -18.20 -10.34
C PHE A 65 -2.58 -17.69 -9.13
N ALA A 66 -3.39 -18.55 -8.51
CA ALA A 66 -4.17 -18.18 -7.33
C ALA A 66 -3.26 -17.74 -6.18
N VAL A 67 -2.15 -18.45 -5.96
CA VAL A 67 -1.13 -18.07 -4.97
C VAL A 67 -0.48 -16.74 -5.34
N ALA A 68 -0.06 -16.55 -6.59
CA ALA A 68 0.56 -15.30 -7.06
C ALA A 68 -0.38 -14.10 -6.86
N ILE A 69 -1.66 -14.21 -7.23
CA ILE A 69 -2.66 -13.18 -6.99
C ILE A 69 -2.78 -12.86 -5.50
N TRP A 70 -2.82 -13.88 -4.64
CA TRP A 70 -2.97 -13.66 -3.21
C TRP A 70 -1.76 -12.96 -2.61
N LEU A 71 -0.55 -13.31 -3.04
CA LEU A 71 0.69 -12.63 -2.64
C LEU A 71 0.74 -11.18 -3.13
N TRP A 72 0.29 -10.90 -4.36
CA TRP A 72 0.19 -9.51 -4.83
C TRP A 72 -0.86 -8.72 -4.06
N PHE A 73 -1.98 -9.34 -3.71
CA PHE A 73 -3.00 -8.73 -2.89
C PHE A 73 -2.49 -8.38 -1.49
N THR A 74 -1.72 -9.27 -0.84
CA THR A 74 -1.16 -8.99 0.48
C THR A 74 -0.16 -7.84 0.45
N VAL A 75 0.66 -7.75 -0.60
CA VAL A 75 1.59 -6.62 -0.80
C VAL A 75 0.82 -5.30 -0.96
N LEU A 76 -0.17 -5.28 -1.84
CA LEU A 76 -1.00 -4.09 -2.07
C LEU A 76 -1.76 -3.67 -0.82
N PHE A 77 -2.31 -4.63 -0.07
CA PHE A 77 -3.05 -4.39 1.15
C PHE A 77 -2.17 -3.80 2.25
N ALA A 78 -0.97 -4.35 2.45
CA ALA A 78 -0.03 -3.82 3.42
C ALA A 78 0.46 -2.41 3.02
N ASN A 79 0.78 -2.18 1.74
CA ASN A 79 1.13 -0.85 1.25
C ASN A 79 -0.02 0.16 1.46
N PHE A 80 -1.27 -0.28 1.29
CA PHE A 80 -2.45 0.53 1.55
C PHE A 80 -2.62 0.84 3.04
N ALA A 81 -2.46 -0.14 3.93
CA ALA A 81 -2.51 0.08 5.37
C ALA A 81 -1.42 1.06 5.83
N GLU A 82 -0.21 0.95 5.27
CA GLU A 82 0.90 1.87 5.53
C GLU A 82 0.59 3.29 5.02
N ALA A 83 0.07 3.41 3.79
CA ALA A 83 -0.32 4.70 3.22
C ALA A 83 -1.48 5.36 4.01
N LEU A 84 -2.45 4.58 4.48
CA LEU A 84 -3.56 5.08 5.30
C LEU A 84 -3.06 5.57 6.67
N ALA A 85 -2.13 4.84 7.29
CA ALA A 85 -1.51 5.24 8.56
C ALA A 85 -0.73 6.56 8.42
N GLU A 86 0.06 6.70 7.35
CA GLU A 86 0.78 7.94 7.05
C GLU A 86 -0.14 9.10 6.62
N GLY A 87 -1.20 8.81 5.88
CA GLY A 87 -2.17 9.82 5.43
C GLY A 87 -2.85 10.52 6.60
N ARG A 88 -3.15 9.78 7.67
CA ARG A 88 -3.75 10.33 8.89
C ARG A 88 -2.77 11.21 9.67
N SER A 89 -1.51 10.81 9.79
CA SER A 89 -0.49 11.61 10.48
C SER A 89 -0.18 12.90 9.72
N LYS A 90 -0.11 12.85 8.38
CA LYS A 90 0.03 14.04 7.52
C LYS A 90 -1.17 14.97 7.62
N ALA A 91 -2.40 14.46 7.60
CA ALA A 91 -3.62 15.26 7.71
C ALA A 91 -3.75 15.97 9.07
N GLN A 92 -3.35 15.29 10.16
CA GLN A 92 -3.30 15.92 11.49
C GLN A 92 -2.20 16.98 11.62
N ALA A 93 -1.03 16.75 11.03
CA ALA A 93 0.04 17.76 11.01
C ALA A 93 -0.34 19.00 10.17
N ALA A 94 -1.02 18.80 9.04
CA ALA A 94 -1.49 19.88 8.19
C ALA A 94 -2.56 20.75 8.88
N SER A 95 -3.49 20.15 9.65
CA SER A 95 -4.49 20.90 10.40
C SER A 95 -3.86 21.73 11.53
N LEU A 96 -2.86 21.21 12.22
CA LEU A 96 -2.07 21.95 13.23
C LEU A 96 -1.27 23.10 12.61
N LYS A 97 -0.68 22.90 11.43
CA LYS A 97 0.06 23.96 10.70
C LYS A 97 -0.87 25.06 10.21
N GLY A 98 -2.06 24.70 9.72
CA GLY A 98 -3.11 25.66 9.35
C GLY A 98 -3.65 26.44 10.55
N LEU A 99 -3.78 25.82 11.73
CA LEU A 99 -4.16 26.48 12.97
C LEU A 99 -3.08 27.45 13.49
N LYS A 100 -1.79 27.11 13.33
CA LYS A 100 -0.70 28.05 13.64
C LYS A 100 -0.68 29.27 12.72
N GLN A 101 -1.16 29.16 11.48
CA GLN A 101 -1.27 30.31 10.57
C GLN A 101 -2.48 31.20 10.88
N THR A 102 -3.56 30.66 11.43
CA THR A 102 -4.73 31.47 11.83
C THR A 102 -4.61 32.07 13.22
N VAL A 103 -3.72 31.57 14.06
CA VAL A 103 -3.35 32.20 15.34
C VAL A 103 -2.08 33.03 15.13
N GLU A 104 -2.20 34.19 14.49
CA GLU A 104 -1.19 35.24 14.72
C GLU A 104 -1.25 35.60 16.21
N ALA A 105 -0.13 35.37 16.90
CA ALA A 105 0.01 35.72 18.30
C ALA A 105 -0.19 37.24 18.45
N LYS A 106 -1.34 37.63 19.00
CA LYS A 106 -1.61 39.01 19.37
C LYS A 106 -0.63 39.37 20.49
N ARG A 107 0.31 40.27 20.19
CA ARG A 107 1.20 40.92 21.17
C ARG A 107 0.41 41.69 22.20
#